data_AF-A0A930G0V6-F1
#
_entry.id   AF-A0A930G0V6-F1
#
_cell.length_a   1.000
_cell.length_b   1.000
_cell.length_c   1.000
_cell.angle_alpha   90.00
_cell.angle_beta   90.00
_cell.angle_gamma   90.00
#
_symmetry.space_group_name_H-M   'P 1'
#
loop_
_entity.id
_entity.type
_entity.pdbx_description
1 polymer ?
#
loop_
_entity_poly.entity_id
_entity_poly.type
_entity_poly.pdbx_seq_one_letter_code
_entity_poly.pdbx_strand_id
1 'polypeptide(L)'
;ISNQDAFLLRILLIHDYRRLLLRDPELPEVLLPATWPGQQARLLCKELYKRLEEPSNHHLDQAFCLADGSVPSLDHSLAERFPQYDPLKKT
;
A
#
# COMPACT_ATOMS: atom_id res chain seq x y z
N ILE A 1 -6.13 1.58 -16.40
CA ILE A 1 -7.09 0.72 -15.66
C ILE A 1 -8.28 1.58 -15.29
N SER A 2 -9.48 1.03 -15.12
CA SER A 2 -10.61 1.85 -14.66
C SER A 2 -10.44 2.26 -13.18
N ASN A 3 -11.15 3.30 -12.73
CA ASN A 3 -11.12 3.72 -11.32
C ASN A 3 -11.61 2.58 -10.39
N GLN A 4 -12.64 1.85 -10.81
CA GLN A 4 -13.15 0.69 -10.07
C GLN A 4 -12.13 -0.45 -10.00
N ASP A 5 -11.45 -0.77 -11.11
CA ASP A 5 -10.38 -1.78 -11.10
C ASP A 5 -9.22 -1.35 -10.20
N ALA A 6 -8.88 -0.06 -10.21
CA ALA A 6 -7.82 0.47 -9.36
C ALA A 6 -8.14 0.29 -7.88
N PHE A 7 -9.38 0.58 -7.49
CA PHE A 7 -9.88 0.36 -6.14
C PHE A 7 -9.79 -1.13 -5.75
N LEU A 8 -10.30 -2.02 -6.59
CA LEU A 8 -10.24 -3.46 -6.33
C LEU A 8 -8.80 -3.97 -6.22
N LEU A 9 -7.94 -3.62 -7.16
CA LEU A 9 -6.53 -4.02 -7.16
C LEU A 9 -5.78 -3.50 -5.93
N ARG A 10 -6.06 -2.26 -5.49
CA ARG A 10 -5.41 -1.68 -4.31
C ARG A 10 -5.79 -2.42 -3.03
N ILE A 11 -7.04 -2.86 -2.91
CA ILE A 11 -7.50 -3.71 -1.79
C ILE A 11 -6.78 -5.04 -1.81
N LEU A 12 -6.79 -5.74 -2.95
CA LEU A 12 -6.18 -7.06 -3.09
C LEU A 12 -4.67 -7.02 -2.82
N LEU A 13 -3.97 -6.01 -3.36
CA LEU A 13 -2.54 -5.77 -3.14
C LEU A 13 -2.20 -5.69 -1.65
N ILE A 14 -2.91 -4.85 -0.89
CA ILE A 14 -2.64 -4.66 0.54
C ILE A 14 -3.07 -5.87 1.36
N HIS A 15 -4.17 -6.52 1.00
CA HIS A 15 -4.62 -7.73 1.66
C HIS A 15 -3.56 -8.85 1.56
N ASP A 16 -3.06 -9.10 0.36
CA ASP A 16 -2.07 -10.16 0.14
C ASP A 16 -0.70 -9.82 0.74
N TYR A 17 -0.27 -8.56 0.62
CA TYR A 17 0.97 -8.10 1.24
C TYR A 17 0.93 -8.23 2.78
N ARG A 18 -0.18 -7.85 3.43
CA ARG A 18 -0.34 -8.02 4.89
C ARG A 18 -0.30 -9.47 5.32
N ARG A 19 -0.89 -10.39 4.54
CA ARG A 19 -0.83 -11.84 4.82
C ARG A 19 0.58 -12.40 4.75
N LEU A 20 1.43 -11.85 3.86
CA LEU A 20 2.85 -12.19 3.82
C LEU A 20 3.56 -11.67 5.07
N LEU A 21 3.39 -10.39 5.41
CA LEU A 21 4.05 -9.77 6.57
C LEU A 21 3.68 -10.44 7.90
N LEU A 22 2.42 -10.84 8.08
CA LEU A 22 2.00 -11.57 9.30
C LEU A 22 2.70 -12.92 9.49
N ARG A 23 3.35 -13.45 8.46
CA ARG A 23 4.15 -14.67 8.52
C ARG A 23 5.66 -14.41 8.51
N ASP A 24 6.07 -13.16 8.33
CA ASP A 24 7.48 -12.78 8.33
C ASP A 24 7.99 -12.75 9.78
N PRO A 25 9.02 -13.53 10.14
CA PRO A 25 9.60 -13.53 11.47
C PRO A 25 10.42 -12.27 11.81
N GLU A 26 10.56 -11.31 10.88
CA GLU A 26 11.31 -10.05 11.05
C GLU A 26 12.76 -10.28 11.52
N LEU A 27 13.41 -11.30 10.95
CA LEU A 27 14.78 -11.64 11.31
C LEU A 27 15.76 -10.48 10.98
N PRO A 28 16.78 -10.25 11.82
CA PRO A 28 17.90 -9.40 11.47
C PRO A 28 18.52 -9.78 10.12
N GLU A 29 18.97 -8.78 9.36
CA GLU A 29 19.51 -8.97 8.01
C GLU A 29 20.64 -10.00 7.94
N VAL A 30 21.49 -10.06 8.97
CA VAL A 30 22.60 -11.03 9.07
C VAL A 30 22.15 -12.49 9.12
N LEU A 31 20.87 -12.74 9.44
CA LEU A 31 20.25 -14.06 9.49
C LEU A 31 19.44 -14.37 8.23
N LEU A 32 19.27 -13.40 7.32
CA LEU A 32 18.52 -13.59 6.09
C LEU A 32 19.38 -14.28 5.02
N PRO A 33 18.78 -15.13 4.16
CA PRO A 33 19.44 -15.58 2.95
C PRO A 33 19.90 -14.40 2.08
N ALA A 34 21.03 -14.53 1.40
CA ALA A 34 21.59 -13.47 0.55
C ALA A 34 20.64 -12.99 -0.57
N THR A 35 19.69 -13.83 -0.98
CA THR A 35 18.67 -13.54 -2.02
C THR A 35 17.27 -13.37 -1.43
N TRP A 36 17.15 -13.02 -0.15
CA TRP A 36 15.86 -12.82 0.49
C TRP A 36 15.06 -11.70 -0.22
N PRO A 37 13.83 -11.97 -0.69
CA PRO A 37 13.09 -11.02 -1.53
C PRO A 37 12.36 -9.94 -0.74
N GLY A 38 12.46 -9.90 0.59
CA GLY A 38 11.62 -9.05 1.46
C GLY A 38 11.63 -7.56 1.06
N GLN A 39 12.82 -6.98 0.84
CA GLN A 39 12.94 -5.58 0.42
C GLN A 39 12.36 -5.34 -0.97
N GLN A 40 12.63 -6.25 -1.92
CA GLN A 40 12.10 -6.15 -3.28
C GLN A 40 10.56 -6.22 -3.29
N ALA A 41 9.97 -7.12 -2.49
CA ALA A 41 8.53 -7.24 -2.32
C ALA A 41 7.92 -5.97 -1.73
N ARG A 42 8.57 -5.35 -0.73
CA ARG A 42 8.14 -4.07 -0.14
C ARG A 42 8.15 -2.94 -1.18
N LEU A 43 9.23 -2.82 -1.94
CA LEU A 43 9.36 -1.78 -2.98
C LEU A 43 8.32 -1.97 -4.07
N LEU A 44 8.11 -3.20 -4.53
CA LEU A 44 7.09 -3.50 -5.52
C LEU A 44 5.67 -3.17 -5.00
N CYS A 45 5.37 -3.52 -3.75
CA CYS A 45 4.08 -3.18 -3.13
C CYS A 45 3.89 -1.66 -3.05
N LYS A 46 4.92 -0.90 -2.64
CA LYS A 46 4.91 0.57 -2.61
C LYS A 46 4.61 1.16 -3.98
N GLU A 47 5.33 0.74 -5.01
CA GLU A 47 5.19 1.25 -6.37
C GLU A 47 3.80 0.99 -6.95
N LEU A 48 3.29 -0.25 -6.80
CA LEU A 48 1.95 -0.59 -7.23
C LEU A 48 0.89 0.20 -6.45
N TYR A 49 1.01 0.29 -5.13
CA TYR A 49 0.08 1.04 -4.31
C TYR A 49 0.00 2.50 -4.73
N LYS A 50 1.14 3.15 -4.99
CA LYS A 50 1.20 4.56 -5.40
C LYS A 50 0.56 4.80 -6.77
N ARG A 51 0.76 3.90 -7.73
CA ARG A 51 0.11 3.96 -9.05
C ARG A 51 -1.42 3.79 -8.99
N LEU A 52 -1.89 3.03 -8.01
CA LEU A 52 -3.32 2.76 -7.82
C LEU A 52 -4.01 3.82 -6.94
N GLU A 53 -3.26 4.65 -6.22
CA GLU A 53 -3.77 5.54 -5.18
C GLU A 53 -4.83 6.53 -5.71
N GLU A 54 -4.46 7.35 -6.69
CA GLU A 54 -5.35 8.36 -7.28
C GLU A 54 -6.60 7.76 -7.95
N PRO A 55 -6.50 6.82 -8.91
CA PRO A 55 -7.70 6.26 -9.55
C PRO A 55 -8.59 5.48 -8.58
N SER A 56 -8.01 4.84 -7.54
CA SER A 56 -8.78 4.23 -6.46
C SER A 56 -9.53 5.26 -5.62
N ASN A 57 -8.92 6.41 -5.33
CA ASN A 57 -9.56 7.47 -4.55
C ASN A 57 -10.71 8.09 -5.36
N HIS A 58 -10.55 8.33 -6.66
CA HIS A 58 -11.64 8.81 -7.51
C HIS A 58 -12.85 7.88 -7.51
N HIS A 59 -12.65 6.56 -7.47
CA HIS A 59 -13.77 5.61 -7.32
C HIS A 59 -14.47 5.78 -5.96
N LEU A 60 -13.70 5.94 -4.88
CA LEU A 60 -14.23 6.14 -3.53
C LEU A 60 -15.06 7.42 -3.45
N ASP A 61 -14.54 8.54 -3.97
CA ASP A 61 -15.22 9.84 -3.93
C ASP A 61 -16.55 9.83 -4.71
N GLN A 62 -16.67 8.96 -5.72
CA GLN A 62 -17.89 8.81 -6.53
C GLN A 62 -18.89 7.81 -5.93
N ALA A 63 -18.40 6.76 -5.26
CA ALA A 63 -19.22 5.66 -4.78
C ALA A 63 -19.59 5.76 -3.29
N PHE A 64 -18.86 6.57 -2.52
CA PHE A 64 -19.03 6.69 -1.07
C PHE A 64 -19.23 8.15 -0.67
N CYS A 65 -20.28 8.39 0.10
CA CYS A 65 -20.54 9.65 0.77
C CYS A 65 -20.99 9.38 2.21
N LEU A 66 -20.87 10.39 3.06
CA LEU A 66 -21.49 10.40 4.38
C LEU A 66 -23.02 10.46 4.24
N ALA A 67 -23.74 10.21 5.34
CA ALA A 67 -25.20 10.22 5.34
C ALA A 67 -25.81 11.58 4.93
N ASP A 68 -25.04 12.67 5.08
CA ASP A 68 -25.42 14.02 4.66
C ASP A 68 -25.05 14.34 3.19
N GLY A 69 -24.49 13.37 2.46
CA GLY A 69 -24.08 13.51 1.06
C GLY A 69 -22.69 14.12 0.86
N SER A 70 -21.97 14.49 1.93
CA SER A 70 -20.61 15.00 1.81
C SER A 70 -19.58 13.88 1.58
N VAL A 71 -18.47 14.22 0.92
CA VAL A 71 -17.33 13.29 0.75
C VAL A 71 -16.30 13.60 1.85
N PRO A 72 -15.87 12.62 2.65
CA PRO A 72 -14.90 12.85 3.71
C PRO A 72 -13.54 13.25 3.13
N SER A 73 -12.83 14.16 3.80
CA SER A 73 -11.48 14.53 3.40
C SER A 73 -10.49 13.38 3.63
N LEU A 74 -9.44 13.33 2.81
CA LEU A 74 -8.35 12.37 2.98
C LEU A 74 -7.67 12.53 4.36
N ASP A 75 -7.40 11.40 4.99
CA ASP A 75 -6.62 11.35 6.23
C ASP A 75 -5.15 11.69 5.94
N HIS A 76 -4.53 12.51 6.80
CA HIS A 76 -3.13 12.93 6.68
C HIS A 76 -2.16 11.75 6.76
N SER A 77 -2.52 10.68 7.48
CA SER A 77 -1.74 9.43 7.57
C SER A 77 -1.66 8.65 6.25
N LEU A 78 -2.45 9.02 5.22
CA LEU A 78 -2.41 8.34 3.93
C LEU A 78 -1.00 8.38 3.31
N ALA A 79 -0.32 9.51 3.43
CA ALA A 79 1.04 9.70 2.94
C ALA A 79 2.07 8.86 3.71
N GLU A 80 1.78 8.52 4.98
CA GLU A 80 2.67 7.77 5.87
C GLU A 80 2.69 6.27 5.60
N ARG A 81 1.69 5.72 4.88
CA ARG A 81 1.62 4.29 4.58
C ARG A 81 2.81 3.80 3.75
N PHE A 82 3.27 4.63 2.82
CA PHE A 82 4.49 4.41 2.05
C PHE A 82 5.26 5.73 1.92
N PRO A 83 6.11 6.06 2.93
CA PRO A 83 6.84 7.31 2.93
C PRO A 83 7.87 7.35 1.79
N GLN A 84 8.28 8.57 1.41
CA GLN A 84 9.31 8.76 0.37
C GLN A 84 10.64 8.14 0.79
N TYR A 85 11.03 8.36 2.05
CA TYR A 85 12.15 7.68 2.68
C TYR A 85 11.77 6.24 3.02
N ASP A 86 12.63 5.28 2.68
CA ASP A 86 12.46 3.89 3.11
C ASP A 86 13.26 3.70 4.41
N PRO A 87 12.60 3.48 5.57
CA PRO A 87 13.29 3.30 6.86
C PRO A 87 14.17 2.06 6.89
N LEU A 88 14.02 1.16 5.90
CA LEU A 88 14.84 -0.03 5.73
C LEU A 88 15.97 0.18 4.71
N LYS A 89 16.03 1.33 4.02
CA LYS A 89 17.21 1.72 3.22
C LYS A 89 18.26 2.29 4.15
N LYS A 90 19.40 1.62 4.27
CA LYS A 90 20.62 2.21 4.83
C LYS A 90 21.51 2.78 3.72
N THR A 91 22.09 3.94 4.03
CA THR A 91 23.27 4.56 3.41
C THR A 91 24.45 3.60 3.34
#